data_AF-A0A3Q2CN01-F1
#
_entry.id   AF-A0A3Q2CN01-F1
#
_cell.length_a   1.000
_cell.length_b   1.000
_cell.length_c   1.000
_cell.angle_alpha   90.00
_cell.angle_beta   90.00
_cell.angle_gamma   90.00
#
_symmetry.space_group_name_H-M   'P 1'
#
loop_
_entity.id
_entity.type
_entity.pdbx_description
1 polymer ?
#
loop_
_entity_poly.entity_id
_entity_poly.type
_entity_poly.pdbx_seq_one_letter_code
_entity_poly.pdbx_strand_id
1 'polypeptide(L)'
;MPCTCAEWRRWIRPLVLVLYALLLVAVVPLCIWELQKDKVGTHSKAWFIAGVFVFLTIPISLWGILQHMVHYTQPELQKPIIRILWMVPIYSLDSWLALRYPSLAIYVDTCRECYEAYVIYNFLVFLLNFLSNQYPSLVLMLEVQQQQPHLPPLCCCPPWPMGEVLLFRCKLGVLQYTVVRPVTTVIALICQLFGVYDEANFSFRNAWSYLVIVNNISQLFAMYCLVLLYRALRDELTPIRPVGKFLCVKLVVFVSFW
;
A
#
# COMPACT_ATOMS: atom_id res chain seq x y z
N MET A 1 -15.92 -36.47 -5.60
CA MET A 1 -17.02 -35.52 -5.35
C MET A 1 -16.58 -34.13 -5.81
N PRO A 2 -16.94 -33.65 -7.00
CA PRO A 2 -16.66 -32.27 -7.39
C PRO A 2 -17.95 -31.42 -7.43
N CYS A 3 -17.81 -30.10 -7.43
CA CYS A 3 -18.78 -29.12 -7.96
C CYS A 3 -19.68 -28.30 -7.01
N THR A 4 -19.36 -28.03 -5.74
CA THR A 4 -20.01 -26.92 -5.00
C THR A 4 -19.13 -25.66 -4.89
N CYS A 5 -17.82 -25.82 -4.75
CA CYS A 5 -16.88 -24.67 -4.62
C CYS A 5 -16.66 -23.85 -5.91
N ALA A 6 -17.13 -24.32 -7.07
CA ALA A 6 -16.93 -23.64 -8.36
C ALA A 6 -18.09 -22.72 -8.77
N GLU A 7 -19.31 -22.94 -8.25
CA GLU A 7 -20.49 -22.17 -8.66
C GLU A 7 -20.48 -20.73 -8.15
N TRP A 8 -19.90 -20.49 -6.97
CA TRP A 8 -19.79 -19.16 -6.39
C TRP A 8 -19.07 -18.16 -7.32
N ARG A 9 -18.06 -18.62 -8.09
CA ARG A 9 -17.34 -17.79 -9.08
C ARG A 9 -18.22 -17.31 -10.23
N ARG A 10 -19.27 -18.06 -10.59
CA ARG A 10 -20.22 -17.68 -11.65
C ARG A 10 -21.21 -16.64 -11.17
N TRP A 11 -21.72 -16.78 -9.94
CA TRP A 11 -22.73 -15.88 -9.40
C TRP A 11 -22.15 -14.58 -8.81
N ILE A 12 -20.90 -14.57 -8.36
CA ILE A 12 -20.33 -13.38 -7.73
C ILE A 12 -20.12 -12.20 -8.69
N ARG A 13 -19.80 -12.47 -9.97
CA ARG A 13 -19.63 -11.43 -10.98
C ARG A 13 -20.91 -10.63 -11.24
N PRO A 14 -22.05 -11.25 -11.59
CA PRO A 14 -23.30 -10.52 -11.74
C PRO A 14 -23.79 -9.94 -10.42
N LEU A 15 -23.60 -10.62 -9.29
CA LEU A 15 -24.01 -10.12 -7.98
C LEU A 15 -23.28 -8.83 -7.59
N VAL A 16 -21.97 -8.74 -7.84
CA VAL A 16 -21.19 -7.53 -7.57
C VAL A 16 -21.57 -6.40 -8.52
N LEU A 17 -21.82 -6.70 -9.80
CA LEU A 17 -22.31 -5.70 -10.76
C LEU A 17 -23.70 -5.17 -10.36
N VAL A 18 -24.59 -6.04 -9.90
CA VAL A 18 -25.94 -5.67 -9.44
C VAL A 18 -25.87 -4.87 -8.14
N LEU A 19 -25.09 -5.31 -7.15
CA LEU A 19 -24.86 -4.55 -5.92
C LEU A 19 -24.25 -3.18 -6.20
N TYR A 20 -23.31 -3.10 -7.14
CA TYR A 20 -22.72 -1.83 -7.54
C TYR A 20 -23.74 -0.93 -8.24
N ALA A 21 -24.52 -1.45 -9.19
CA ALA A 21 -25.56 -0.69 -9.86
C ALA A 21 -26.62 -0.18 -8.86
N LEU A 22 -27.02 -1.01 -7.90
CA LEU A 22 -27.93 -0.62 -6.82
C LEU A 22 -27.33 0.47 -5.92
N LEU A 23 -26.05 0.36 -5.58
CA LEU A 23 -25.34 1.35 -4.78
C LEU A 23 -25.22 2.69 -5.53
N LEU A 24 -24.94 2.66 -6.84
CA LEU A 24 -24.92 3.84 -7.71
C LEU A 24 -26.30 4.52 -7.75
N VAL A 25 -27.38 3.72 -7.90
CA VAL A 25 -28.76 4.21 -7.96
C VAL A 25 -29.24 4.76 -6.61
N ALA A 26 -28.72 4.30 -5.48
CA ALA A 26 -29.08 4.84 -4.16
C ALA A 26 -28.24 6.08 -3.80
N VAL A 27 -26.93 6.03 -4.04
CA VAL A 27 -25.99 7.06 -3.60
C VAL A 27 -26.07 8.32 -4.46
N VAL A 28 -26.20 8.20 -5.78
CA VAL A 28 -26.29 9.38 -6.66
C VAL A 28 -27.47 10.30 -6.31
N PRO A 29 -28.71 9.81 -6.14
CA PRO A 29 -29.82 10.67 -5.73
C PRO A 29 -29.67 11.18 -4.29
N LEU A 30 -29.07 10.41 -3.36
CA LEU A 30 -28.74 10.92 -2.02
C LEU A 30 -27.76 12.09 -2.08
N CYS A 31 -26.68 11.95 -2.86
CA CYS A 31 -25.70 13.02 -3.04
C CYS A 31 -26.32 14.25 -3.74
N ILE A 32 -27.21 14.06 -4.73
CA ILE A 32 -27.91 15.17 -5.39
C ILE A 32 -28.86 15.88 -4.42
N TRP A 33 -29.57 15.13 -3.58
CA TRP A 33 -30.46 15.67 -2.56
C TRP A 33 -29.70 16.50 -1.51
N GLU A 34 -28.54 16.00 -1.09
CA GLU A 34 -27.66 16.70 -0.14
C GLU A 34 -27.05 17.96 -0.77
N LEU A 35 -26.68 17.91 -2.06
CA LEU A 35 -26.21 19.07 -2.83
C LEU A 35 -27.29 20.14 -3.02
N GLN A 36 -28.57 19.74 -3.11
CA GLN A 36 -29.70 20.68 -3.18
C GLN A 36 -30.01 21.32 -1.82
N LYS A 37 -29.73 20.61 -0.72
CA LYS A 37 -30.00 21.08 0.65
C LYS A 37 -28.92 22.05 1.14
N ASP A 38 -27.67 21.82 0.77
CA ASP A 38 -26.56 22.73 1.04
C ASP A 38 -26.52 23.87 0.01
N LYS A 39 -26.86 25.10 0.43
CA LYS A 39 -26.65 26.32 -0.37
C LYS A 39 -25.15 26.55 -0.62
N VAL A 40 -24.65 25.99 -1.72
CA VAL A 40 -23.49 26.37 -2.55
C VAL A 40 -22.27 26.97 -1.81
N GLY A 41 -21.69 26.22 -0.88
CA GLY A 41 -20.32 26.44 -0.42
C GLY A 41 -19.29 25.75 -1.32
N THR A 42 -18.10 26.33 -1.50
CA THR A 42 -16.98 25.72 -2.28
C THR A 42 -16.57 24.36 -1.72
N HIS A 43 -16.65 24.19 -0.41
CA HIS A 43 -16.34 22.93 0.28
C HIS A 43 -17.34 21.81 -0.05
N SER A 44 -18.65 22.09 -0.06
CA SER A 44 -19.68 21.11 -0.42
C SER A 44 -19.54 20.63 -1.88
N LYS A 45 -19.10 21.51 -2.79
CA LYS A 45 -18.78 21.12 -4.18
C LYS A 45 -17.58 20.18 -4.26
N ALA A 46 -16.50 20.49 -3.53
CA ALA A 46 -15.29 19.67 -3.53
C ALA A 46 -15.56 18.26 -2.99
N TRP A 47 -16.30 18.16 -1.87
CA TRP A 47 -16.71 16.88 -1.29
C TRP A 47 -17.56 16.04 -2.25
N PHE A 48 -18.52 16.66 -2.95
CA PHE A 48 -19.38 15.95 -3.90
C PHE A 48 -18.58 15.40 -5.08
N ILE A 49 -17.71 16.22 -5.67
CA ILE A 49 -16.85 15.81 -6.79
C ILE A 49 -15.94 14.66 -6.35
N ALA A 50 -15.29 14.78 -5.19
CA ALA A 50 -14.46 13.72 -4.63
C ALA A 50 -15.27 12.42 -4.41
N GLY A 51 -16.49 12.53 -3.88
CA GLY A 51 -17.40 11.39 -3.71
C GLY A 51 -17.64 10.64 -5.01
N VAL A 52 -17.98 11.34 -6.10
CA VAL A 52 -18.19 10.71 -7.42
C VAL A 52 -16.97 9.90 -7.88
N PHE A 53 -15.75 10.44 -7.72
CA PHE A 53 -14.52 9.73 -8.07
C PHE A 53 -14.27 8.50 -7.19
N VAL A 54 -14.56 8.58 -5.89
CA VAL A 54 -14.44 7.43 -4.98
C VAL A 54 -15.44 6.33 -5.32
N PHE A 55 -16.68 6.71 -5.62
CA PHE A 55 -17.71 5.76 -6.04
C PHE A 55 -17.40 5.09 -7.38
N LEU A 56 -16.63 5.72 -8.26
CA LEU A 56 -16.12 5.08 -9.47
C LEU A 56 -14.90 4.19 -9.19
N THR A 57 -14.02 4.60 -8.27
CA THR A 57 -12.73 3.95 -8.00
C THR A 57 -12.86 2.64 -7.22
N ILE A 58 -13.66 2.65 -6.13
CA ILE A 58 -13.85 1.47 -5.27
C ILE A 58 -14.33 0.23 -6.06
N PRO A 59 -15.37 0.30 -6.91
CA PRO A 59 -15.88 -0.84 -7.65
C PRO A 59 -14.91 -1.36 -8.70
N ILE A 60 -14.19 -0.47 -9.39
CA ILE A 60 -13.16 -0.86 -10.36
C ILE A 60 -12.06 -1.66 -9.63
N SER A 61 -11.62 -1.17 -8.47
CA SER A 61 -10.61 -1.88 -7.67
C SER A 61 -11.13 -3.21 -7.12
N LEU A 62 -12.34 -3.22 -6.54
CA LEU A 62 -13.00 -4.43 -6.05
C LEU A 62 -13.20 -5.47 -7.15
N TRP A 63 -13.55 -5.04 -8.37
CA TRP A 63 -13.65 -5.91 -9.53
C TRP A 63 -12.30 -6.56 -9.87
N GLY A 64 -11.20 -5.78 -9.85
CA GLY A 64 -9.85 -6.31 -10.01
C GLY A 64 -9.48 -7.33 -8.94
N ILE A 65 -9.76 -7.04 -7.67
CA ILE A 65 -9.54 -7.95 -6.53
C ILE A 65 -10.34 -9.25 -6.73
N LEU A 66 -11.62 -9.13 -7.10
CA LEU A 66 -12.48 -10.27 -7.37
C LEU A 66 -11.97 -11.12 -8.54
N GLN A 67 -11.44 -10.51 -9.60
CA GLN A 67 -10.84 -11.27 -10.70
C GLN A 67 -9.64 -12.10 -10.23
N HIS A 68 -8.80 -11.57 -9.34
CA HIS A 68 -7.71 -12.32 -8.70
C HIS A 68 -8.23 -13.44 -7.80
N MET A 69 -9.31 -13.21 -7.04
CA MET A 69 -9.95 -14.24 -6.22
C MET A 69 -10.65 -15.32 -7.06
N VAL A 70 -11.22 -14.95 -8.21
CA VAL A 70 -11.95 -15.86 -9.11
C VAL A 70 -10.99 -16.69 -9.96
N HIS A 71 -9.85 -16.17 -10.38
CA HIS A 71 -8.83 -16.96 -11.10
C HIS A 71 -7.67 -17.30 -10.18
N TYR A 72 -7.97 -17.95 -9.05
CA TYR A 72 -7.02 -18.21 -7.97
C TYR A 72 -6.12 -19.43 -8.27
N THR A 73 -5.23 -19.31 -9.26
CA THR A 73 -4.38 -20.38 -9.76
C THR A 73 -3.09 -20.57 -8.96
N GLN A 74 -2.51 -19.49 -8.43
CA GLN A 74 -1.24 -19.50 -7.70
C GLN A 74 -1.39 -18.74 -6.37
N PRO A 75 -1.84 -19.41 -5.29
CA PRO A 75 -2.16 -18.76 -4.02
C PRO A 75 -0.98 -17.99 -3.42
N GLU A 76 0.23 -18.53 -3.52
CA GLU A 76 1.44 -17.94 -2.93
C GLU A 76 1.80 -16.58 -3.54
N LEU A 77 1.44 -16.34 -4.80
CA LEU A 77 1.66 -15.08 -5.50
C LEU A 77 0.44 -14.16 -5.42
N GLN A 78 -0.77 -14.73 -5.42
CA GLN A 78 -1.99 -13.95 -5.45
C GLN A 78 -2.39 -13.39 -4.08
N LYS A 79 -2.09 -14.06 -2.96
CA LYS A 79 -2.38 -13.52 -1.61
C LYS A 79 -1.70 -12.16 -1.40
N PRO A 80 -0.39 -11.99 -1.65
CA PRO A 80 0.25 -10.69 -1.50
C PRO A 80 -0.28 -9.64 -2.50
N ILE A 81 -0.54 -10.03 -3.76
CA ILE A 81 -1.10 -9.12 -4.77
C ILE A 81 -2.45 -8.56 -4.32
N ILE A 82 -3.36 -9.41 -3.84
CA ILE A 82 -4.69 -8.98 -3.37
C ILE A 82 -4.55 -7.99 -2.22
N ARG A 83 -3.65 -8.23 -1.26
CA ARG A 83 -3.36 -7.30 -0.16
C ARG A 83 -2.83 -5.96 -0.67
N ILE A 84 -2.01 -5.94 -1.72
CA ILE A 84 -1.52 -4.69 -2.31
C ILE A 84 -2.66 -3.92 -3.01
N LEU A 85 -3.53 -4.61 -3.76
CA LEU A 85 -4.66 -3.97 -4.48
C LEU A 85 -5.66 -3.26 -3.56
N TRP A 86 -5.82 -3.73 -2.33
CA TRP A 86 -6.64 -3.09 -1.30
C TRP A 86 -6.18 -1.68 -0.91
N MET A 87 -4.98 -1.28 -1.30
CA MET A 87 -4.48 0.08 -1.09
C MET A 87 -5.38 1.13 -1.78
N VAL A 88 -5.81 0.87 -3.02
CA VAL A 88 -6.63 1.81 -3.80
C VAL A 88 -7.95 2.18 -3.11
N PRO A 89 -8.81 1.22 -2.69
CA PRO A 89 -10.07 1.57 -2.03
C PRO A 89 -9.84 2.26 -0.68
N ILE A 90 -8.84 1.82 0.11
CA ILE A 90 -8.51 2.43 1.41
C ILE A 90 -8.12 3.90 1.23
N TYR A 91 -7.23 4.21 0.29
CA TYR A 91 -6.78 5.58 0.02
C TYR A 91 -7.91 6.46 -0.51
N SER A 92 -8.75 5.91 -1.40
CA SER A 92 -9.89 6.66 -1.94
C SER A 92 -10.91 7.01 -0.87
N LEU A 93 -11.21 6.08 0.05
CA LEU A 93 -12.13 6.30 1.16
C LEU A 93 -11.56 7.31 2.16
N ASP A 94 -10.29 7.15 2.52
CA ASP A 94 -9.57 8.05 3.41
C ASP A 94 -9.63 9.50 2.91
N SER A 95 -9.26 9.74 1.65
CA SER A 95 -9.31 11.08 1.06
C SER A 95 -10.71 11.71 1.11
N TRP A 96 -11.77 10.93 0.86
CA TRP A 96 -13.14 11.45 0.90
C TRP A 96 -13.66 11.68 2.32
N LEU A 97 -13.29 10.81 3.27
CA LEU A 97 -13.62 10.96 4.68
C LEU A 97 -12.89 12.15 5.30
N ALA A 98 -11.62 12.36 4.97
CA ALA A 98 -10.83 13.50 5.42
C ALA A 98 -11.45 14.84 4.95
N LEU A 99 -11.97 14.89 3.71
CA LEU A 99 -12.70 16.04 3.19
C LEU A 99 -14.06 16.26 3.89
N ARG A 100 -14.77 15.20 4.28
CA ARG A 100 -16.10 15.32 4.89
C ARG A 100 -16.03 15.64 6.38
N TYR A 101 -15.13 14.98 7.10
CA TYR A 101 -15.01 15.02 8.54
C TYR A 101 -13.54 15.22 8.94
N PRO A 102 -13.07 16.48 9.02
CA PRO A 102 -11.70 16.78 9.42
C PRO A 102 -11.31 16.20 10.79
N SER A 103 -12.27 16.04 11.71
CA SER A 103 -12.03 15.42 13.02
C SER A 103 -11.75 13.91 12.94
N LEU A 104 -12.26 13.23 11.91
CA LEU A 104 -11.98 11.81 11.66
C LEU A 104 -10.72 11.62 10.82
N ALA A 105 -10.29 12.63 10.06
CA ALA A 105 -9.14 12.57 9.17
C ALA A 105 -7.90 11.99 9.87
N ILE A 106 -7.55 12.51 11.05
CA ILE A 106 -6.38 12.06 11.83
C ILE A 106 -6.37 10.55 12.06
N TYR A 107 -7.52 9.97 12.41
CA TYR A 107 -7.64 8.53 12.68
C TYR A 107 -7.55 7.70 11.39
N VAL A 108 -8.21 8.14 10.32
CA VAL A 108 -8.22 7.38 9.06
C VAL A 108 -6.88 7.49 8.34
N ASP A 109 -6.23 8.66 8.39
CA ASP A 109 -4.86 8.88 7.92
C ASP A 109 -3.90 7.94 8.64
N THR A 110 -3.98 7.87 9.97
CA THR A 110 -3.17 6.95 10.77
C THR A 110 -3.35 5.48 10.36
N CYS A 111 -4.59 5.05 10.09
CA CYS A 111 -4.87 3.71 9.59
C CYS A 111 -4.29 3.48 8.18
N ARG A 112 -4.40 4.47 7.28
CA ARG A 112 -3.81 4.45 5.94
C ARG A 112 -2.29 4.30 6.01
N GLU A 113 -1.64 5.10 6.85
CA GLU A 113 -0.20 5.06 7.07
C GLU A 113 0.29 3.68 7.57
N CYS A 114 -0.44 3.05 8.50
CA CYS A 114 -0.15 1.69 8.95
C CYS A 114 -0.31 0.66 7.81
N TYR A 115 -1.32 0.85 6.97
CA TYR A 115 -1.57 -0.01 5.82
C TYR A 115 -0.47 0.08 4.77
N GLU A 116 0.09 1.26 4.55
CA GLU A 116 1.23 1.47 3.65
C GLU A 116 2.43 0.59 4.05
N ALA A 117 2.77 0.57 5.34
CA ALA A 117 3.85 -0.25 5.86
C ALA A 117 3.59 -1.76 5.71
N TYR A 118 2.33 -2.18 5.80
CA TYR A 118 1.90 -3.55 5.50
C TYR A 118 2.02 -3.88 4.01
N VAL A 119 1.68 -2.95 3.12
CA VAL A 119 1.78 -3.12 1.66
C VAL A 119 3.22 -3.33 1.22
N ILE A 120 4.18 -2.55 1.75
CA ILE A 120 5.61 -2.72 1.44
C ILE A 120 6.11 -4.11 1.85
N TYR A 121 5.72 -4.58 3.05
CA TYR A 121 6.06 -5.93 3.50
C TYR A 121 5.48 -7.01 2.58
N ASN A 122 4.20 -6.90 2.20
CA ASN A 122 3.59 -7.86 1.27
C ASN A 122 4.25 -7.82 -0.11
N PHE A 123 4.71 -6.65 -0.56
CA PHE A 123 5.45 -6.54 -1.80
C PHE A 123 6.80 -7.28 -1.74
N LEU A 124 7.53 -7.20 -0.62
CA LEU A 124 8.72 -8.01 -0.42
C LEU A 124 8.39 -9.51 -0.46
N VAL A 125 7.37 -9.95 0.30
CA VAL A 125 6.94 -11.36 0.32
C VAL A 125 6.53 -11.83 -1.08
N PHE A 126 5.86 -10.98 -1.86
CA PHE A 126 5.51 -11.26 -3.25
C PHE A 126 6.73 -11.57 -4.11
N LEU A 127 7.77 -10.72 -4.05
CA LEU A 127 9.01 -10.92 -4.81
C LEU A 127 9.70 -12.22 -4.40
N LEU A 128 9.79 -12.49 -3.11
CA LEU A 128 10.43 -13.69 -2.57
C LEU A 128 9.67 -14.97 -2.95
N ASN A 129 8.34 -14.96 -2.86
CA ASN A 129 7.51 -16.10 -3.25
C ASN A 129 7.60 -16.36 -4.75
N PHE A 130 7.66 -15.31 -5.57
CA PHE A 130 7.87 -15.47 -7.01
C PHE A 130 9.19 -16.18 -7.30
N LEU A 131 10.27 -15.69 -6.69
CA LEU A 131 11.60 -16.24 -6.91
C LEU A 131 11.74 -17.66 -6.35
N SER A 132 11.20 -17.94 -5.17
CA SER A 132 11.21 -19.28 -4.59
C SER A 132 10.42 -20.30 -5.41
N ASN A 133 9.40 -19.86 -6.15
CA ASN A 133 8.60 -20.73 -7.02
C ASN A 133 9.31 -21.03 -8.35
N GLN A 134 10.17 -20.13 -8.83
CA GLN A 134 10.99 -20.35 -10.03
C GLN A 134 12.31 -21.07 -9.71
N TYR A 135 12.91 -20.76 -8.57
CA TYR A 135 14.24 -21.20 -8.16
C TYR A 135 14.18 -21.81 -6.74
N PRO A 136 14.11 -23.16 -6.62
CA PRO A 136 14.09 -23.84 -5.33
C PRO A 136 15.34 -23.56 -4.48
N SER A 137 16.48 -23.28 -5.14
CA SER A 137 17.76 -22.93 -4.51
C SER A 137 18.10 -21.45 -4.71
N LEU A 138 17.17 -20.56 -4.33
CA LEU A 138 17.31 -19.10 -4.46
C LEU A 138 18.63 -18.56 -3.87
N VAL A 139 19.05 -19.11 -2.73
CA VAL A 139 20.28 -18.68 -2.03
C VAL A 139 21.52 -18.99 -2.87
N LEU A 140 21.64 -20.23 -3.38
CA LEU A 140 22.76 -20.65 -4.22
C LEU A 140 22.85 -19.82 -5.51
N MET A 141 21.69 -19.53 -6.09
CA MET A 141 21.62 -18.68 -7.28
C MET A 141 22.11 -17.26 -6.99
N LEU A 142 21.67 -16.67 -5.88
CA LEU A 142 22.14 -15.35 -5.44
C LEU A 142 23.64 -15.34 -5.14
N GLU A 143 24.21 -16.42 -4.60
CA GLU A 143 25.65 -16.52 -4.35
C GLU A 143 26.51 -16.48 -5.63
N VAL A 144 25.97 -16.98 -6.75
CA VAL A 144 26.63 -16.95 -8.06
C VAL A 144 26.48 -15.59 -8.76
N GLN A 145 25.51 -14.77 -8.35
CA GLN A 145 25.30 -13.45 -8.93
C GLN A 145 26.42 -12.47 -8.55
N GLN A 146 26.75 -11.56 -9.47
CA GLN A 146 27.74 -10.52 -9.21
C GLN A 146 27.29 -9.58 -8.08
N GLN A 147 28.21 -9.26 -7.17
CA GLN A 147 27.98 -8.30 -6.10
C GLN A 147 27.50 -6.97 -6.68
N GLN A 148 26.30 -6.55 -6.28
CA GLN A 148 25.73 -5.28 -6.70
C GLN A 148 26.26 -4.17 -5.78
N PRO A 149 26.80 -3.07 -6.33
CA PRO A 149 27.17 -1.92 -5.53
C PRO A 149 25.93 -1.24 -4.94
N HIS A 150 26.10 -0.59 -3.79
CA HIS A 150 25.06 0.23 -3.17
C HIS A 150 24.66 1.40 -4.07
N LEU A 151 23.38 1.75 -4.09
CA LEU A 151 22.91 2.93 -4.83
C LEU A 151 23.26 4.22 -4.05
N PRO A 152 23.51 5.34 -4.74
CA PRO A 152 23.61 6.63 -4.08
C PRO A 152 22.32 6.92 -3.30
N PRO A 153 22.37 7.35 -2.02
CA PRO A 153 23.48 8.02 -1.32
C PRO A 153 24.44 7.11 -0.52
N LEU A 154 24.26 5.79 -0.48
CA LEU A 154 25.08 4.87 0.33
C LEU A 154 26.25 4.23 -0.45
N CYS A 155 26.70 4.87 -1.53
CA CYS A 155 27.75 4.36 -2.42
C CYS A 155 29.12 4.13 -1.73
N CYS A 156 29.34 4.73 -0.56
CA CYS A 156 30.57 4.58 0.24
C CYS A 156 30.56 3.39 1.20
N CYS A 157 29.43 2.69 1.37
CA CYS A 157 29.34 1.52 2.23
C CYS A 157 29.84 0.26 1.52
N PRO A 158 30.41 -0.73 2.23
CA PRO A 158 30.79 -2.00 1.63
C PRO A 158 29.54 -2.74 1.10
N PRO A 159 29.59 -3.30 -0.12
CA PRO A 159 28.48 -4.06 -0.68
C PRO A 159 28.12 -5.22 0.25
N TRP A 160 26.83 -5.50 0.39
CA TRP A 160 26.39 -6.64 1.20
C TRP A 160 26.74 -7.95 0.50
N PRO A 161 27.24 -8.97 1.25
CA PRO A 161 27.51 -10.27 0.66
C PRO A 161 26.21 -10.85 0.09
N MET A 162 26.30 -11.31 -1.15
CA MET A 162 25.19 -11.95 -1.87
C MET A 162 24.83 -13.30 -1.24
N GLY A 163 23.61 -13.78 -1.52
CA GLY A 163 23.08 -15.02 -0.95
C GLY A 163 22.11 -14.77 0.19
N GLU A 164 22.21 -15.57 1.26
CA GLU A 164 21.28 -15.55 2.39
C GLU A 164 21.34 -14.23 3.17
N VAL A 165 22.54 -13.65 3.31
CA VAL A 165 22.75 -12.42 4.09
C VAL A 165 22.01 -11.24 3.47
N LEU A 166 22.07 -11.07 2.15
CA LEU A 166 21.31 -10.03 1.45
C LEU A 166 19.81 -10.18 1.68
N LEU A 167 19.27 -11.40 1.49
CA LEU A 167 17.85 -11.68 1.69
C LEU A 167 17.41 -11.40 3.13
N PHE A 168 18.20 -11.83 4.10
CA PHE A 168 17.94 -11.62 5.51
C PHE A 168 17.96 -10.13 5.87
N ARG A 169 18.96 -9.38 5.40
CA ARG A 169 19.08 -7.93 5.64
C ARG A 169 17.95 -7.15 4.98
N CYS A 170 17.55 -7.49 3.75
CA CYS A 170 16.41 -6.86 3.08
C CYS A 170 15.09 -7.16 3.82
N LYS A 171 14.89 -8.40 4.29
CA LYS A 171 13.74 -8.76 5.13
C LYS A 171 13.70 -7.95 6.42
N LEU A 172 14.82 -7.87 7.13
CA LEU A 172 14.90 -7.07 8.36
C LEU A 172 14.69 -5.58 8.10
N GLY A 173 15.23 -5.03 7.02
CA GLY A 173 15.06 -3.61 6.67
C GLY A 173 13.62 -3.23 6.39
N VAL A 174 12.89 -4.07 5.64
CA VAL A 174 11.46 -3.84 5.39
C VAL A 174 10.62 -4.08 6.65
N LEU A 175 10.92 -5.14 7.41
CA LEU A 175 10.22 -5.43 8.66
C LEU A 175 10.40 -4.31 9.69
N GLN A 176 11.57 -3.67 9.72
CA GLN A 176 11.86 -2.53 10.58
C GLN A 176 10.85 -1.40 10.34
N TYR A 177 10.58 -1.03 9.09
CA TYR A 177 9.56 -0.02 8.80
C TYR A 177 8.15 -0.45 9.19
N THR A 178 7.77 -1.70 8.91
CA THR A 178 6.45 -2.24 9.29
C THR A 178 6.20 -2.23 10.79
N VAL A 179 7.25 -2.31 11.62
CA VAL A 179 7.14 -2.21 13.09
C VAL A 179 7.27 -0.77 13.57
N VAL A 180 8.17 0.02 12.99
CA VAL A 180 8.37 1.42 13.38
C VAL A 180 7.11 2.23 13.17
N ARG A 181 6.39 2.05 12.06
CA ARG A 181 5.17 2.82 11.75
C ARG A 181 4.06 2.72 12.81
N PRO A 182 3.56 1.53 13.21
CA PRO A 182 2.57 1.43 14.27
C PRO A 182 3.11 1.90 15.63
N VAL A 183 4.40 1.72 15.91
CA VAL A 183 5.02 2.23 17.14
C VAL A 183 5.00 3.76 17.16
N THR A 184 5.40 4.42 16.07
CA THR A 184 5.39 5.90 15.99
C THR A 184 3.97 6.45 16.00
N THR A 185 3.00 5.72 15.43
CA THR A 185 1.57 6.01 15.57
C THR A 185 1.11 5.97 17.04
N VAL A 186 1.45 4.92 17.79
CA VAL A 186 1.07 4.84 19.21
C VAL A 186 1.72 5.96 20.02
N ILE A 187 2.98 6.28 19.74
CA ILE A 187 3.68 7.41 20.36
C ILE A 187 2.99 8.73 20.01
N ALA A 188 2.58 8.93 18.74
CA ALA A 188 1.83 10.11 18.30
C ALA A 188 0.54 10.29 19.09
N LEU A 189 -0.26 9.23 19.25
CA LEU A 189 -1.51 9.26 20.02
C LEU A 189 -1.26 9.60 21.50
N ILE A 190 -0.21 9.04 22.10
CA ILE A 190 0.17 9.36 23.48
C ILE A 190 0.57 10.84 23.59
N CYS A 191 1.41 11.35 22.68
CA CYS A 191 1.82 12.75 22.66
C CYS A 191 0.63 13.70 22.46
N GLN A 192 -0.38 13.28 21.69
CA GLN A 192 -1.61 14.03 21.48
C GLN A 192 -2.44 14.14 22.76
N LEU A 193 -2.54 13.06 23.54
CA LEU A 193 -3.19 13.10 24.86
C LEU A 193 -2.50 14.03 25.85
N PHE A 194 -1.19 14.18 25.77
CA PHE A 194 -0.42 15.11 26.60
C PHE A 194 -0.39 16.56 26.08
N GLY A 195 -1.01 16.85 24.93
CA GLY A 195 -1.05 18.18 24.35
C GLY A 195 0.29 18.71 23.83
N VAL A 196 1.26 17.82 23.56
CA VAL A 196 2.60 18.17 23.00
C VAL A 196 2.68 17.88 21.49
N TYR A 197 1.59 17.36 20.93
CA TYR A 197 1.46 17.05 19.51
C TYR A 197 0.76 18.20 18.78
N ASP A 198 1.54 19.19 18.36
CA ASP A 198 1.07 20.23 17.45
C ASP A 198 1.26 19.76 16.01
N GLU A 199 0.16 19.38 15.37
CA GLU A 199 0.13 19.02 13.94
C GLU A 199 0.55 20.21 13.07
N ALA A 200 1.28 19.92 11.98
CA ALA A 200 1.70 20.86 10.94
C ALA A 200 2.64 22.01 11.36
N ASN A 201 3.03 22.11 12.64
CA ASN A 201 4.05 23.06 13.09
C ASN A 201 5.44 22.41 13.09
N PHE A 202 6.26 22.76 12.07
CA PHE A 202 7.68 22.41 12.00
C PHE A 202 8.50 23.21 13.03
N SER A 203 8.41 22.81 14.30
CA SER A 203 9.26 23.30 15.37
C SER A 203 10.11 22.15 15.93
N PHE A 204 11.37 22.44 16.27
CA PHE A 204 12.27 21.51 16.94
C PHE A 204 11.82 21.13 18.37
N ARG A 205 10.79 21.80 18.89
CA ARG A 205 10.22 21.53 20.22
C ARG A 205 9.03 20.56 20.18
N ASN A 206 8.51 20.25 18.99
CA ASN A 206 7.26 19.50 18.83
C ASN A 206 7.55 18.02 18.56
N ALA A 207 6.82 17.11 19.22
CA ALA A 207 7.01 15.66 19.04
C ALA A 207 6.69 15.20 17.60
N TRP A 208 5.75 15.88 16.94
CA TRP A 208 5.33 15.60 15.57
C TRP A 208 6.49 15.61 14.56
N SER A 209 7.35 16.63 14.60
CA SER A 209 8.44 16.78 13.63
C SER A 209 9.47 15.64 13.73
N TYR A 210 9.82 15.21 14.94
CA TYR A 210 10.71 14.06 15.14
C TYR A 210 10.09 12.75 14.65
N LEU A 211 8.81 12.52 14.93
CA LEU A 211 8.11 11.31 14.47
C LEU A 211 8.06 11.24 12.94
N VAL A 212 7.77 12.37 12.28
CA VAL A 212 7.78 12.49 10.82
C VAL A 212 9.17 12.20 10.26
N ILE A 213 10.23 12.78 10.83
CA ILE A 213 11.61 12.54 10.37
C ILE A 213 11.99 11.06 10.50
N VAL A 214 11.73 10.46 11.66
CA VAL A 214 12.02 9.03 11.93
C VAL A 214 11.27 8.13 10.95
N ASN A 215 9.98 8.40 10.72
CA ASN A 215 9.16 7.65 9.77
C ASN A 215 9.70 7.75 8.34
N ASN A 216 10.06 8.96 7.90
CA ASN A 216 10.62 9.17 6.57
C ASN A 216 11.96 8.46 6.39
N ILE A 217 12.87 8.53 7.38
CA ILE A 217 14.16 7.83 7.32
C ILE A 217 13.96 6.31 7.26
N SER A 218 13.08 5.76 8.09
CA SER A 218 12.78 4.33 8.11
C SER A 218 12.15 3.87 6.80
N GLN A 219 11.22 4.66 6.24
CA GLN A 219 10.59 4.38 4.94
C GLN A 219 11.61 4.40 3.79
N LEU A 220 12.49 5.41 3.77
CA LEU A 220 13.56 5.51 2.78
C LEU A 220 14.51 4.31 2.86
N PHE A 221 14.86 3.87 4.07
CA PHE A 221 15.70 2.70 4.27
C PHE A 221 15.03 1.40 3.80
N ALA A 222 13.75 1.19 4.11
CA ALA A 222 12.99 0.03 3.64
C ALA A 222 12.87 0.01 2.10
N MET A 223 12.55 1.16 1.49
CA MET A 223 12.49 1.31 0.04
C MET A 223 13.85 1.11 -0.61
N TYR A 224 14.94 1.58 0.02
CA TYR A 224 16.30 1.33 -0.42
C TYR A 224 16.61 -0.18 -0.47
N CYS A 225 16.33 -0.90 0.62
CA CYS A 225 16.54 -2.36 0.70
C CYS A 225 15.75 -3.11 -0.37
N LEU A 226 14.52 -2.66 -0.64
CA LEU A 226 13.64 -3.25 -1.64
C LEU A 226 14.12 -2.97 -3.07
N VAL A 227 14.62 -1.76 -3.35
CA VAL A 227 15.22 -1.39 -4.64
C VAL A 227 16.52 -2.16 -4.88
N LEU A 228 17.36 -2.31 -3.85
CA LEU A 228 18.59 -3.09 -3.93
C LEU A 228 18.29 -4.56 -4.27
N LEU A 229 17.31 -5.16 -3.58
CA LEU A 229 16.84 -6.51 -3.85
C LEU A 229 16.29 -6.65 -5.28
N TYR A 230 15.47 -5.70 -5.71
CA TYR A 230 14.92 -5.69 -7.06
C TYR A 230 16.02 -5.59 -8.13
N ARG A 231 17.04 -4.77 -7.91
CA ARG A 231 18.16 -4.63 -8.86
C ARG A 231 18.98 -5.91 -8.94
N ALA A 232 19.26 -6.55 -7.80
CA ALA A 232 20.00 -7.82 -7.75
C ALA A 232 19.26 -8.96 -8.48
N LEU A 233 17.94 -8.86 -8.59
CA LEU A 233 17.09 -9.92 -9.15
C LEU A 233 16.41 -9.49 -10.47
N ARG A 234 16.81 -8.35 -11.05
CA ARG A 234 16.12 -7.75 -12.20
C ARG A 234 16.04 -8.70 -13.39
N ASP A 235 17.15 -9.37 -13.70
CA ASP A 235 17.25 -10.23 -14.87
C ASP A 235 16.35 -11.46 -14.71
N GLU A 236 16.24 -11.98 -13.49
CA GLU A 236 15.39 -13.13 -13.15
C GLU A 236 13.91 -12.80 -13.06
N LEU A 237 13.59 -11.53 -12.80
CA LEU A 237 12.22 -11.03 -12.80
C LEU A 237 11.71 -10.59 -14.18
N THR A 238 12.56 -10.54 -15.22
CA THR A 238 12.14 -10.19 -16.59
C THR A 238 10.88 -10.91 -17.11
N PRO A 239 10.62 -12.21 -16.86
CA PRO A 239 9.41 -12.88 -17.33
C PRO A 239 8.09 -12.29 -16.81
N ILE A 240 8.08 -11.52 -15.72
CA ILE A 240 6.83 -10.93 -15.16
C ILE A 240 6.56 -9.51 -15.66
N ARG A 241 7.42 -8.91 -16.49
CA ARG A 241 7.40 -7.45 -16.76
C ARG A 241 7.30 -6.65 -15.44
N PRO A 242 8.27 -6.83 -14.54
CA PRO A 242 8.15 -6.44 -13.14
C PRO A 242 8.20 -4.92 -12.98
N VAL A 243 8.77 -4.20 -13.97
CA VAL A 243 8.88 -2.75 -14.00
C VAL A 243 7.52 -2.08 -13.89
N GLY A 244 6.47 -2.59 -14.54
CA GLY A 244 5.13 -1.97 -14.46
C GLY A 244 4.50 -2.07 -13.07
N LYS A 245 4.58 -3.25 -12.45
CA LYS A 245 4.03 -3.51 -11.10
C LYS A 245 4.87 -2.85 -10.01
N PHE A 246 6.20 -2.90 -10.14
CA PHE A 246 7.16 -2.24 -9.24
C PHE A 246 7.07 -0.71 -9.36
N LEU A 247 6.96 -0.16 -10.57
CA LEU A 247 6.76 1.27 -10.78
C LEU A 247 5.42 1.70 -10.21
N CYS A 248 4.35 0.91 -10.29
CA CYS A 248 3.05 1.24 -9.70
C CYS A 248 3.11 1.29 -8.17
N VAL A 249 3.73 0.29 -7.51
CA VAL A 249 3.97 0.34 -6.05
C VAL A 249 4.90 1.49 -5.68
N LYS A 250 5.96 1.72 -6.46
CA LYS A 250 6.90 2.83 -6.26
C LYS A 250 6.23 4.19 -6.43
N LEU A 251 5.37 4.38 -7.43
CA LEU A 251 4.61 5.61 -7.68
C LEU A 251 3.61 5.84 -6.57
N VAL A 252 2.88 4.81 -6.14
CA VAL A 252 1.89 4.95 -5.08
C VAL A 252 2.57 5.27 -3.75
N VAL A 253 3.69 4.62 -3.39
CA VAL A 253 4.47 4.96 -2.20
C VAL A 253 5.14 6.34 -2.33
N PHE A 254 5.64 6.72 -3.51
CA PHE A 254 6.21 8.05 -3.72
C PHE A 254 5.16 9.17 -3.67
N VAL A 255 3.96 8.92 -4.15
CA VAL A 255 2.82 9.86 -4.10
C VAL A 255 2.17 9.87 -2.73
N SER A 256 2.36 8.81 -1.92
CA SER A 256 1.94 8.74 -0.51
C SER A 256 2.84 9.54 0.43
N PHE A 257 4.01 10.03 -0.03
CA PHE A 257 4.73 11.08 0.70
C PHE A 257 3.91 12.38 0.66
N TRP A 258 3.10 12.60 1.69
CA TRP A 258 2.44 13.87 2.00
C TRP A 258 2.38 14.05 3.51
#